data_AF-A0A9D5N9F5-F1
#
_entry.id   AF-A0A9D5N9F5-F1
#
_cell.length_a   1.000
_cell.length_b   1.000
_cell.length_c   1.000
_cell.angle_alpha   90.00
_cell.angle_beta   90.00
_cell.angle_gamma   90.00
#
_symmetry.space_group_name_H-M   'P 1'
#
loop_
_entity.id
_entity.type
_entity.pdbx_description
1 polymer ?
#
loop_
_entity_poly.entity_id
_entity_poly.type
_entity_poly.pdbx_seq_one_letter_code
_entity_poly.pdbx_strand_id
1 'polypeptide(L)'
;MQLFSTVLNLKESVDEVRFMDLVKEWNDTQVFAENRIADFAYHGEDDITCGNDNLWMSVRRYNPENIIAIRYEKAQDDGTIWDTDYVMNFNTHKLAIRLERSYHEDSLRTDAKFSAPYFITLLIEKGYLKDDHGLDISDKPHFIDEQNGSLLRDVISRTTVYRLPVIYVSRTYYDEDPVDLVRTARQLKGIAHVFAQSSVFSNNVLRNICDSQNAYYGAVDIFFPNQETETARYLYHAETGEDLNLRNRVIRKVLEYSGAKLLSPLETWYGVNRAILMEKMDEQKQLLQSKENERLDALNEVEDVYSTFGKDLEKLRKQVEELSVIAANREYENEKLREKLSTVQSHPVILSGEEEDFFADEIREMALDALSEKLANLPPDSRRAHVLRDLIEHNGYKEIHKQRAADIKTLFKDYKNMSAVMRQELINLGFVISEEGKHYRLCYNGDARYKTTVAKSGSDYREGRNIAALIIRMMF
;
A
#
# COMPACT_ATOMS: atom_id res chain seq x y z
N MET A 1 12.75 43.85 -1.94
CA MET A 1 14.13 44.22 -2.32
C MET A 1 15.10 43.44 -1.44
N GLN A 2 16.03 42.71 -2.05
CA GLN A 2 17.08 42.00 -1.32
C GLN A 2 18.17 42.98 -0.88
N LEU A 3 18.49 42.96 0.41
CA LEU A 3 19.45 43.88 1.04
C LEU A 3 20.77 43.18 1.39
N PHE A 4 20.69 41.91 1.79
CA PHE A 4 21.84 41.12 2.19
C PHE A 4 21.63 39.66 1.78
N SER A 5 22.67 39.01 1.31
CA SER A 5 22.66 37.56 1.07
C SER A 5 24.07 37.01 1.17
N THR A 6 24.21 35.88 1.86
CA THR A 6 25.47 35.13 1.94
C THR A 6 25.22 33.64 2.15
N VAL A 7 26.21 32.82 1.81
CA VAL A 7 26.27 31.40 2.14
C VAL A 7 27.58 31.14 2.85
N LEU A 8 27.48 30.75 4.12
CA LEU A 8 28.60 30.52 5.02
C LEU A 8 28.77 29.02 5.26
N ASN A 9 30.02 28.56 5.35
CA ASN A 9 30.27 27.19 5.82
C ASN A 9 30.40 27.21 7.34
N LEU A 10 29.71 26.29 7.98
CA LEU A 10 29.84 26.03 9.40
C LEU A 10 30.79 24.86 9.65
N LYS A 11 31.32 24.79 10.87
CA LYS A 11 32.04 23.61 11.35
C LYS A 11 31.07 22.45 11.51
N GLU A 12 31.53 21.22 11.27
CA GLU A 12 30.73 20.00 11.40
C GLU A 12 30.21 19.78 12.82
N SER A 13 30.83 20.42 13.81
CA SER A 13 30.35 20.45 15.19
C SER A 13 28.99 21.15 15.35
N VAL A 14 28.50 21.91 14.37
CA VAL A 14 27.16 22.53 14.44
C VAL A 14 26.14 21.55 13.90
N ASP A 15 25.62 20.73 14.81
CA ASP A 15 24.47 19.86 14.56
C ASP A 15 23.15 20.63 14.68
N GLU A 16 22.05 19.93 14.41
CA GLU A 16 20.72 20.50 14.46
C GLU A 16 20.36 21.10 15.82
N VAL A 17 20.70 20.39 16.91
CA VAL A 17 20.42 20.83 18.28
C VAL A 17 21.13 22.16 18.55
N ARG A 18 22.44 22.23 18.25
CA ARG A 18 23.22 23.47 18.42
C ARG A 18 22.72 24.59 17.53
N PHE A 19 22.31 24.29 16.30
CA PHE A 19 21.74 25.30 15.40
C PHE A 19 20.45 25.88 15.97
N MET A 20 19.55 25.03 16.48
CA MET A 20 18.31 25.52 17.10
C MET A 20 18.55 26.23 18.43
N ASP A 21 19.55 25.82 19.22
CA ASP A 21 19.98 26.54 20.42
C ASP A 21 20.51 27.93 20.08
N LEU A 22 21.24 28.10 18.98
CA LEU A 22 21.66 29.41 18.49
C LEU A 22 20.48 30.29 18.08
N VAL A 23 19.45 29.71 17.45
CA VAL A 23 18.23 30.43 17.07
C VAL A 23 17.48 30.89 18.32
N LYS A 24 17.40 30.04 19.36
CA LYS A 24 16.84 30.41 20.67
C LYS A 24 17.64 31.53 21.34
N GLU A 25 18.97 31.40 21.40
CA GLU A 25 19.86 32.43 21.95
C GLU A 25 19.72 33.76 21.20
N TRP A 26 19.61 33.70 19.88
CA TRP A 26 19.35 34.87 19.04
C TRP A 26 18.00 35.52 19.35
N ASN A 27 16.93 34.73 19.47
CA ASN A 27 15.59 35.22 19.82
C ASN A 27 15.53 35.82 21.23
N ASP A 28 16.26 35.24 22.19
CA ASP A 28 16.32 35.69 23.59
C ASP A 28 17.33 36.82 23.85
N THR A 29 18.03 37.27 22.80
CA THR A 29 19.06 38.30 22.92
C THR A 29 18.47 39.63 23.42
N GLN A 30 19.03 40.18 24.50
CA GLN A 30 18.60 41.47 25.07
C GLN A 30 18.97 42.70 24.23
N VAL A 31 19.88 42.55 23.26
CA VAL A 31 20.31 43.63 22.36
C VAL A 31 19.13 44.21 21.56
N PHE A 32 18.13 43.38 21.26
CA PHE A 32 16.93 43.77 20.52
C PHE A 32 15.67 43.19 21.17
N ALA A 33 15.34 43.66 22.37
CA ALA A 33 14.21 43.12 23.15
C ALA A 33 12.87 43.19 22.40
N GLU A 34 12.69 44.20 21.54
CA GLU A 34 11.53 44.38 20.67
C GLU A 34 11.40 43.36 19.53
N ASN A 35 12.46 42.57 19.28
CA ASN A 35 12.51 41.56 18.23
C ASN A 35 12.21 40.15 18.73
N ARG A 36 12.00 39.98 20.05
CA ARG A 36 11.82 38.69 20.69
C ARG A 36 10.43 38.11 20.45
N ILE A 37 10.37 36.84 20.07
CA ILE A 37 9.15 36.04 20.00
C ILE A 37 9.01 35.28 21.32
N ALA A 38 8.07 35.72 22.15
CA ALA A 38 7.90 35.22 23.52
C ALA A 38 7.53 33.72 23.58
N ASP A 39 6.73 33.25 22.62
CA ASP A 39 6.18 31.89 22.60
C ASP A 39 6.97 30.94 21.70
N PHE A 40 8.25 31.25 21.44
CA PHE A 40 9.08 30.40 20.59
C PHE A 40 9.47 29.11 21.33
N ALA A 41 8.74 28.03 21.06
CA ALA A 41 9.00 26.70 21.58
C ALA A 41 9.19 25.71 20.43
N TYR A 42 10.43 25.25 20.23
CA TYR A 42 10.77 24.25 19.23
C TYR A 42 11.14 22.93 19.91
N HIS A 43 10.43 21.86 19.56
CA HIS A 43 10.59 20.51 20.08
C HIS A 43 10.88 19.46 18.98
N GLY A 44 11.26 19.90 17.79
CA GLY A 44 11.61 19.02 16.66
C GLY A 44 10.51 18.87 15.62
N GLU A 45 9.48 19.72 15.65
CA GLU A 45 8.40 19.73 14.68
C GLU A 45 8.90 20.03 13.27
N ASP A 46 8.26 19.43 12.24
CA ASP A 46 8.60 19.69 10.84
C ASP A 46 8.14 21.06 10.35
N ASP A 47 7.11 21.61 10.99
CA ASP A 47 6.45 22.86 10.63
C ASP A 47 5.92 23.53 11.90
N ILE A 48 6.45 24.70 12.21
CA ILE A 48 5.96 25.53 13.30
C ILE A 48 6.03 27.00 12.89
N THR A 49 5.05 27.78 13.34
CA THR A 49 5.05 29.23 13.26
C THR A 49 4.67 29.80 14.62
N CYS A 50 5.50 30.68 15.17
CA CYS A 50 5.29 31.34 16.46
C CYS A 50 5.34 32.86 16.27
N GLY A 51 4.55 33.60 17.04
CA GLY A 51 4.53 35.06 17.03
C GLY A 51 3.13 35.66 16.89
N ASN A 52 3.07 36.89 16.40
CA ASN A 52 1.85 37.65 16.16
C ASN A 52 1.83 38.22 14.73
N ASP A 53 0.80 38.98 14.39
CA ASP A 53 0.59 39.53 13.04
C ASP A 53 1.73 40.43 12.54
N ASN A 54 2.48 41.07 13.44
CA ASN A 54 3.54 42.02 13.07
C ASN A 54 4.95 41.44 13.27
N LEU A 55 5.08 40.32 13.97
CA LEU A 55 6.36 39.74 14.33
C LEU A 55 6.20 38.24 14.51
N TRP A 56 6.75 37.46 13.58
CA TRP A 56 6.65 36.01 13.63
C TRP A 56 7.91 35.33 13.12
N MET A 57 8.07 34.07 13.51
CA MET A 57 9.12 33.17 13.02
C MET A 57 8.49 31.84 12.65
N SER A 58 8.83 31.32 11.48
CA SER A 58 8.44 29.99 11.04
C SER A 58 9.67 29.14 10.81
N VAL A 59 9.61 27.89 11.26
CA VAL A 59 10.63 26.87 11.08
C VAL A 59 10.03 25.77 10.22
N ARG A 60 10.77 25.37 9.19
CA ARG A 60 10.38 24.35 8.21
C ARG A 60 11.51 23.35 8.08
N ARG A 61 11.18 22.08 8.24
CA ARG A 61 12.11 20.98 8.07
C ARG A 61 11.88 20.29 6.74
N TYR A 62 12.95 20.08 6.01
CA TYR A 62 12.96 19.26 4.80
C TYR A 62 13.90 18.07 5.01
N ASN A 63 13.29 16.97 5.41
CA ASN A 63 13.96 15.74 5.83
C ASN A 63 14.82 15.08 4.72
N PRO A 64 14.40 15.03 3.44
CA PRO A 64 15.18 14.34 2.40
C PRO A 64 16.62 14.86 2.22
N GLU A 65 16.84 16.16 2.41
CA GLU A 65 18.16 16.79 2.26
C GLU A 65 18.74 17.29 3.60
N ASN A 66 18.11 16.89 4.72
CA ASN A 66 18.49 17.30 6.07
C ASN A 66 18.66 18.82 6.19
N ILE A 67 17.57 19.55 5.86
CA ILE A 67 17.54 21.02 5.85
C ILE A 67 16.57 21.54 6.90
N ILE A 68 16.98 22.59 7.60
CA ILE A 68 16.08 23.46 8.37
C ILE A 68 16.11 24.85 7.77
N ALA A 69 14.94 25.32 7.35
CA ALA A 69 14.72 26.68 6.91
C ALA A 69 13.94 27.45 7.98
N ILE A 70 14.38 28.66 8.28
CA ILE A 70 13.78 29.55 9.26
C ILE A 70 13.53 30.87 8.58
N ARG A 71 12.30 31.38 8.66
CA ARG A 71 11.97 32.75 8.30
C ARG A 71 11.56 33.50 9.54
N TYR A 72 12.13 34.67 9.71
CA TYR A 72 11.73 35.68 10.68
C TYR A 72 11.22 36.90 9.93
N GLU A 73 9.99 37.32 10.21
CA GLU A 73 9.37 38.48 9.58
C GLU A 73 9.00 39.51 10.64
N LYS A 74 9.31 40.78 10.36
CA LYS A 74 8.93 41.92 11.19
C LYS A 74 8.30 43.01 10.35
N ALA A 75 7.00 43.24 10.57
CA ALA A 75 6.27 44.38 10.04
C ALA A 75 6.40 45.60 10.97
N GLN A 76 6.62 46.77 10.38
CA GLN A 76 6.71 48.05 11.07
C GLN A 76 5.46 48.89 10.80
N ASP A 77 5.14 49.80 11.72
CA ASP A 77 3.97 50.69 11.63
C ASP A 77 3.99 51.62 10.39
N ASP A 78 5.16 51.82 9.77
CA ASP A 78 5.33 52.61 8.55
C ASP A 78 5.06 51.83 7.26
N GLY A 79 4.61 50.57 7.39
CA GLY A 79 4.33 49.67 6.28
C GLY A 79 5.55 48.95 5.69
N THR A 80 6.71 49.05 6.34
CA THR A 80 7.92 48.30 5.97
C THR A 80 7.88 46.90 6.57
N ILE A 81 8.12 45.88 5.74
CA ILE A 81 8.24 44.49 6.18
C ILE A 81 9.68 44.02 5.97
N TRP A 82 10.27 43.43 7.01
CA TRP A 82 11.62 42.88 7.00
C TRP A 82 11.57 41.36 7.12
N ASP A 83 12.10 40.67 6.11
CA ASP A 83 12.24 39.22 6.08
C ASP A 83 13.70 38.82 6.29
N THR A 84 13.98 38.01 7.30
CA THR A 84 15.29 37.40 7.52
C THR A 84 15.18 35.89 7.44
N ASP A 85 15.86 35.30 6.45
CA ASP A 85 15.88 33.86 6.24
C ASP A 85 17.22 33.26 6.69
N TYR A 86 17.14 32.13 7.38
CA TYR A 86 18.25 31.24 7.71
C TYR A 86 17.95 29.85 7.17
N VAL A 87 18.72 29.36 6.20
CA VAL A 87 18.53 28.03 5.61
C VAL A 87 19.79 27.22 5.83
N MET A 88 19.71 26.26 6.75
CA MET A 88 20.82 25.39 7.13
C MET A 88 20.66 24.03 6.45
N ASN A 89 21.67 23.64 5.68
CA ASN A 89 21.81 22.28 5.15
C ASN A 89 22.88 21.53 5.95
N PHE A 90 22.47 20.53 6.71
CA PHE A 90 23.36 19.78 7.60
C PHE A 90 24.20 18.73 6.86
N ASN A 91 23.80 18.28 5.66
CA ASN A 91 24.60 17.37 4.84
C ASN A 91 25.87 18.06 4.30
N THR A 92 25.77 19.34 3.94
CA THR A 92 26.87 20.13 3.36
C THR A 92 27.49 21.11 4.35
N HIS A 93 26.90 21.24 5.55
CA HIS A 93 27.23 22.26 6.57
C HIS A 93 27.27 23.69 6.01
N LYS A 94 26.29 24.01 5.15
CA LYS A 94 26.13 25.35 4.57
C LYS A 94 24.92 26.05 5.18
N LEU A 95 25.14 27.27 5.62
CA LEU A 95 24.11 28.17 6.10
C LEU A 95 23.94 29.34 5.12
N ALA A 96 22.79 29.39 4.46
CA ALA A 96 22.39 30.54 3.68
C ALA A 96 21.64 31.54 4.57
N ILE A 97 22.00 32.83 4.47
CA ILE A 97 21.39 33.92 5.23
C ILE A 97 20.94 34.99 4.25
N ARG A 98 19.68 35.42 4.34
CA ARG A 98 19.13 36.48 3.49
C ARG A 98 18.39 37.51 4.33
N LEU A 99 18.51 38.77 3.94
CA LEU A 99 17.71 39.87 4.46
C LEU A 99 17.02 40.54 3.28
N GLU A 100 15.70 40.57 3.33
CA GLU A 100 14.85 41.23 2.36
C GLU A 100 13.98 42.27 3.04
N ARG A 101 13.60 43.28 2.25
CA ARG A 101 12.68 44.31 2.69
C ARG A 101 11.63 44.56 1.63
N SER A 102 10.37 44.51 2.02
CA SER A 102 9.21 44.85 1.21
C SER A 102 8.46 46.02 1.83
N TYR A 103 7.55 46.60 1.05
CA TYR A 103 6.85 47.84 1.37
C TYR A 103 5.39 47.71 0.95
N HIS A 104 4.47 48.23 1.76
CA HIS A 104 3.10 48.49 1.31
C HIS A 104 3.05 49.68 0.34
N GLU A 105 2.10 49.66 -0.59
CA GLU A 105 1.96 50.67 -1.67
C GLU A 105 1.86 52.11 -1.15
N ASP A 106 1.33 52.30 0.07
CA ASP A 106 1.13 53.62 0.71
C ASP A 106 2.38 54.17 1.43
N SER A 107 3.52 53.46 1.40
CA SER A 107 4.72 53.85 2.15
C SER A 107 5.62 54.83 1.39
N LEU A 108 6.01 55.93 2.05
CA LEU A 108 6.71 57.08 1.45
C LEU A 108 8.24 57.09 1.63
N ARG A 109 8.90 55.98 1.99
CA ARG A 109 10.33 56.00 2.35
C ARG A 109 11.18 54.88 1.78
N THR A 110 12.24 55.29 1.07
CA THR A 110 13.32 54.45 0.52
C THR A 110 14.64 54.67 1.28
N ASP A 111 14.69 54.52 2.62
CA ASP A 111 15.99 54.58 3.32
C ASP A 111 16.71 53.23 3.17
N ALA A 112 17.81 53.16 2.41
CA ALA A 112 18.54 51.92 2.11
C ALA A 112 19.39 51.38 3.27
N LYS A 113 19.33 52.01 4.45
CA LYS A 113 20.11 51.59 5.62
C LYS A 113 19.62 50.24 6.15
N PHE A 114 20.57 49.33 6.34
CA PHE A 114 20.37 48.07 7.04
C PHE A 114 21.65 47.69 7.80
N SER A 115 21.54 46.76 8.73
CA SER A 115 22.67 46.17 9.43
C SER A 115 22.77 44.69 9.07
N ALA A 116 23.98 44.17 8.92
CA ALA A 116 24.18 42.74 8.74
C ALA A 116 23.57 41.96 9.91
N PRO A 117 22.86 40.84 9.67
CA PRO A 117 22.15 40.08 10.70
C PRO A 117 23.02 39.78 11.92
N TYR A 118 22.47 40.03 13.12
CA TYR A 118 23.18 39.78 14.38
C TYR A 118 23.53 38.30 14.57
N PHE A 119 22.75 37.40 13.97
CA PHE A 119 23.03 35.96 13.97
C PHE A 119 24.45 35.63 13.49
N ILE A 120 25.01 36.37 12.54
CA ILE A 120 26.39 36.18 12.07
C ILE A 120 27.40 36.52 13.17
N THR A 121 27.13 37.53 14.00
CA THR A 121 27.98 37.85 15.16
C THR A 121 28.00 36.69 16.15
N LEU A 122 26.84 36.08 16.45
CA LEU A 122 26.79 34.90 17.31
C LEU A 122 27.62 33.74 16.75
N LEU A 123 27.55 33.50 15.43
CA LEU A 123 28.35 32.46 14.78
C LEU A 123 29.87 32.72 14.87
N ILE A 124 30.29 33.98 14.72
CA ILE A 124 31.69 34.40 14.88
C ILE A 124 32.14 34.21 16.33
N GLU A 125 31.39 34.74 17.30
CA GLU A 125 31.76 34.71 18.72
C GLU A 125 31.84 33.30 19.29
N LYS A 126 30.97 32.39 18.85
CA LYS A 126 30.99 30.98 19.24
C LYS A 126 32.01 30.16 18.45
N GLY A 127 32.68 30.75 17.46
CA GLY A 127 33.68 30.08 16.63
C GLY A 127 33.10 28.97 15.77
N TYR A 128 31.85 29.11 15.32
CA TYR A 128 31.13 28.10 14.55
C TYR A 128 31.30 28.21 13.04
N LEU A 129 31.80 29.35 12.55
CA LEU A 129 32.17 29.52 11.15
C LEU A 129 33.44 28.75 10.82
N LYS A 130 33.47 28.14 9.64
CA LYS A 130 34.68 27.55 9.05
C LYS A 130 35.44 28.63 8.30
N ASP A 131 36.77 28.60 8.39
CA ASP A 131 37.66 29.55 7.75
C ASP A 131 37.50 29.51 6.22
N ASP A 132 37.67 30.67 5.59
CA ASP A 132 37.68 30.82 4.15
C ASP A 132 39.11 30.68 3.66
N HIS A 133 39.52 29.47 3.27
CA HIS A 133 40.88 29.17 2.80
C HIS A 133 42.01 29.66 3.76
N GLY A 134 41.80 29.45 5.06
CA GLY A 134 42.77 29.81 6.11
C GLY A 134 42.63 31.25 6.63
N LEU A 135 41.60 31.98 6.20
CA LEU A 135 41.25 33.29 6.74
C LEU A 135 39.93 33.23 7.51
N ASP A 136 39.98 33.67 8.77
CA ASP A 136 38.82 33.72 9.65
C ASP A 136 37.79 34.74 9.15
N ILE A 137 36.52 34.35 9.15
CA ILE A 137 35.41 35.27 8.89
C ILE A 137 35.21 36.11 10.15
N SER A 138 35.49 37.41 10.06
CA SER A 138 35.50 38.33 11.20
C SER A 138 34.62 39.57 10.96
N ASP A 139 34.22 40.22 12.05
CA ASP A 139 33.61 41.55 12.04
C ASP A 139 34.65 42.68 12.25
N LYS A 140 35.95 42.33 12.26
CA LYS A 140 37.09 43.24 12.42
C LYS A 140 37.96 43.25 11.16
N PRO A 141 38.63 44.37 10.84
CA PRO A 141 39.59 44.41 9.74
C PRO A 141 40.82 43.56 10.06
N HIS A 142 41.35 42.89 9.03
CA HIS A 142 42.63 42.21 9.07
C HIS A 142 43.73 43.18 8.62
N PHE A 143 44.67 43.47 9.50
CA PHE A 143 45.70 44.46 9.23
C PHE A 143 46.86 43.84 8.43
N ILE A 144 47.23 44.50 7.32
CA ILE A 144 48.29 44.08 6.40
C ILE A 144 49.50 45.00 6.56
N ASP A 145 50.66 44.39 6.79
CA ASP A 145 51.96 45.03 6.95
C ASP A 145 53.05 44.30 6.16
N GLU A 146 54.30 44.65 6.44
CA GLU A 146 55.47 44.08 5.76
C GLU A 146 55.68 42.58 6.03
N GLN A 147 55.17 42.06 7.16
CA GLN A 147 55.36 40.68 7.58
C GLN A 147 54.35 39.74 6.93
N ASN A 148 53.12 40.21 6.70
CA ASN A 148 52.03 39.41 6.14
C ASN A 148 51.56 39.88 4.75
N GLY A 149 52.28 40.81 4.11
CA GLY A 149 51.97 41.34 2.77
C GLY A 149 51.85 40.28 1.66
N SER A 150 52.40 39.07 1.87
CA SER A 150 52.18 37.93 0.97
C SER A 150 50.71 37.56 0.83
N LEU A 151 49.88 37.72 1.88
CA LEU A 151 48.44 37.48 1.81
C LEU A 151 47.77 38.37 0.75
N LEU A 152 48.12 39.66 0.74
CA LEU A 152 47.60 40.60 -0.24
C LEU A 152 48.09 40.29 -1.66
N ARG A 153 49.37 39.92 -1.81
CA ARG A 153 49.91 39.46 -3.10
C ARG A 153 49.16 38.24 -3.62
N ASP A 154 48.88 37.27 -2.75
CA ASP A 154 48.22 36.02 -3.14
C ASP A 154 46.77 36.27 -3.59
N VAL A 155 46.09 37.27 -3.01
CA VAL A 155 44.78 37.76 -3.48
C VAL A 155 44.89 38.43 -4.84
N ILE A 156 45.83 39.37 -5.02
CA ILE A 156 46.01 40.14 -6.26
C ILE A 156 46.38 39.22 -7.42
N SER A 157 47.36 38.34 -7.20
CA SER A 157 47.84 37.36 -8.19
C SER A 157 46.84 36.22 -8.42
N ARG A 158 45.76 36.14 -7.64
CA ARG A 158 44.76 35.07 -7.65
C ARG A 158 45.35 33.68 -7.39
N THR A 159 46.47 33.62 -6.65
CA THR A 159 47.04 32.36 -6.17
C THR A 159 46.12 31.73 -5.12
N THR A 160 45.54 32.57 -4.25
CA THR A 160 44.53 32.16 -3.28
C THR A 160 43.21 32.83 -3.64
N VAL A 161 42.17 32.02 -3.91
CA VAL A 161 40.82 32.52 -4.22
C VAL A 161 39.91 32.25 -3.02
N TYR A 162 39.57 33.32 -2.30
CA TYR A 162 38.60 33.30 -1.22
C TYR A 162 37.17 33.18 -1.75
N ARG A 163 36.25 32.62 -0.96
CA ARG A 163 34.82 32.50 -1.31
C ARG A 163 34.07 33.81 -1.13
N LEU A 164 34.50 34.62 -0.18
CA LEU A 164 34.04 35.99 0.03
C LEU A 164 34.98 36.97 -0.70
N PRO A 165 34.44 38.06 -1.29
CA PRO A 165 35.25 39.19 -1.76
C PRO A 165 36.23 39.68 -0.70
N VAL A 166 37.40 40.14 -1.15
CA VAL A 166 38.40 40.77 -0.31
C VAL A 166 38.46 42.25 -0.65
N ILE A 167 38.31 43.10 0.36
CA ILE A 167 38.39 44.55 0.23
C ILE A 167 39.72 44.96 0.83
N TYR A 168 40.59 45.57 0.04
CA TYR A 168 41.85 46.11 0.53
C TYR A 168 41.78 47.63 0.62
N VAL A 169 41.93 48.16 1.82
CA VAL A 169 41.92 49.60 2.13
C VAL A 169 43.36 50.04 2.42
N SER A 170 43.92 50.87 1.55
CA SER A 170 45.25 51.45 1.77
C SER A 170 45.18 52.69 2.68
N ARG A 171 46.27 52.98 3.38
CA ARG A 171 46.41 54.22 4.18
C ARG A 171 46.49 55.42 3.26
N THR A 172 45.94 56.55 3.70
CA THR A 172 46.12 57.84 3.00
C THR A 172 47.57 58.30 3.06
N TYR A 173 47.91 59.35 2.31
CA TYR A 173 49.24 59.97 2.38
C TYR A 173 49.60 60.44 3.80
N TYR A 174 48.61 60.80 4.62
CA TYR A 174 48.79 61.27 6.00
C TYR A 174 48.69 60.14 7.04
N ASP A 175 48.75 58.88 6.62
CA ASP A 175 48.59 57.68 7.46
C ASP A 175 47.19 57.55 8.12
N GLU A 176 46.18 58.17 7.54
CA GLU A 176 44.80 58.09 8.01
C GLU A 176 44.03 56.97 7.28
N ASP A 177 42.92 56.53 7.87
CA ASP A 177 42.01 55.58 7.23
C ASP A 177 41.06 56.34 6.30
N PRO A 178 40.98 56.00 5.01
CA PRO A 178 40.12 56.71 4.06
C PRO A 178 38.61 56.44 4.28
N VAL A 179 38.28 55.42 5.07
CA VAL A 179 36.93 55.01 5.46
C VAL A 179 36.94 54.48 6.89
N ASP A 180 35.79 54.50 7.59
CA ASP A 180 35.64 53.84 8.89
C ASP A 180 35.75 52.32 8.75
N LEU A 181 36.94 51.78 9.04
CA LEU A 181 37.28 50.36 8.88
C LEU A 181 36.40 49.46 9.75
N VAL A 182 36.15 49.86 11.00
CA VAL A 182 35.39 49.06 11.97
C VAL A 182 33.93 48.96 11.55
N ARG A 183 33.30 50.07 11.16
CA ARG A 183 31.92 50.05 10.67
C ARG A 183 31.80 49.35 9.32
N THR A 184 32.84 49.37 8.50
CA THR A 184 32.86 48.66 7.22
C THR A 184 32.94 47.15 7.44
N ALA A 185 33.88 46.67 8.27
CA ALA A 185 34.01 45.25 8.61
C ALA A 185 32.74 44.70 9.29
N ARG A 186 32.14 45.45 10.23
CA ARG A 186 30.88 45.04 10.88
C ARG A 186 29.68 44.97 9.92
N GLN A 187 29.58 45.90 8.97
CA GLN A 187 28.48 45.91 8.01
C GLN A 187 28.64 44.82 6.94
N LEU A 188 29.88 44.43 6.64
CA LEU A 188 30.21 43.41 5.64
C LEU A 188 30.56 42.04 6.25
N LYS A 189 30.36 41.85 7.56
CA LYS A 189 30.62 40.58 8.24
C LYS A 189 29.86 39.45 7.56
N GLY A 190 30.57 38.38 7.21
CA GLY A 190 30.00 37.23 6.50
C GLY A 190 29.72 37.45 5.00
N ILE A 191 29.98 38.63 4.42
CA ILE A 191 29.89 38.85 2.96
C ILE A 191 31.20 39.29 2.32
N ALA A 192 32.14 39.85 3.07
CA ALA A 192 33.48 40.18 2.56
C ALA A 192 34.52 40.16 3.69
N HIS A 193 35.76 39.93 3.31
CA HIS A 193 36.94 40.16 4.15
C HIS A 193 37.43 41.60 3.97
N VAL A 194 37.81 42.26 5.05
CA VAL A 194 38.34 43.63 5.02
C VAL A 194 39.80 43.61 5.42
N PHE A 195 40.68 43.81 4.45
CA PHE A 195 42.11 44.03 4.64
C PHE A 195 42.38 45.52 4.75
N ALA A 196 43.14 45.93 5.76
CA ALA A 196 43.51 47.33 5.97
C ALA A 196 45.02 47.45 6.11
N GLN A 197 45.63 48.40 5.40
CA GLN A 197 47.06 48.64 5.56
C GLN A 197 47.37 49.18 6.96
N SER A 198 48.32 48.57 7.67
CA SER A 198 48.64 48.93 9.06
C SER A 198 49.19 50.35 9.18
N SER A 199 50.09 50.75 8.27
CA SER A 199 50.65 52.10 8.22
C SER A 199 51.18 52.44 6.82
N VAL A 200 51.16 53.71 6.45
CA VAL A 200 51.70 54.27 5.20
C VAL A 200 53.19 53.97 5.01
N PHE A 201 53.95 53.74 6.09
CA PHE A 201 55.37 53.39 6.00
C PHE A 201 55.62 52.07 5.23
N SER A 202 54.68 51.13 5.35
CA SER A 202 54.73 49.85 4.62
C SER A 202 54.44 49.98 3.12
N ASN A 203 54.04 51.16 2.63
CA ASN A 203 53.55 51.33 1.26
C ASN A 203 54.59 50.94 0.20
N ASN A 204 55.86 51.33 0.38
CA ASN A 204 56.91 50.95 -0.57
C ASN A 204 57.16 49.44 -0.59
N VAL A 205 57.15 48.80 0.58
CA VAL A 205 57.37 47.36 0.71
C VAL A 205 56.19 46.59 0.11
N LEU A 206 54.96 46.94 0.47
CA LEU A 206 53.75 46.31 -0.07
C LEU A 206 53.63 46.51 -1.59
N ARG A 207 53.99 47.69 -2.11
CA ARG A 207 54.04 47.93 -3.56
C ARG A 207 55.06 47.06 -4.26
N ASN A 208 56.22 46.80 -3.65
CA ASN A 208 57.21 45.89 -4.22
C ASN A 208 56.73 44.43 -4.15
N ILE A 209 56.12 44.02 -3.04
CA ILE A 209 55.60 42.65 -2.86
C ILE A 209 54.46 42.34 -3.84
N CYS A 210 53.63 43.32 -4.16
CA CYS A 210 52.45 43.19 -5.00
C CYS A 210 52.65 43.68 -6.44
N ASP A 211 53.89 43.84 -6.91
CA ASP A 211 54.24 44.33 -8.26
C ASP A 211 53.53 45.64 -8.66
N SER A 212 53.33 46.53 -7.68
CA SER A 212 52.58 47.80 -7.79
C SER A 212 51.13 47.67 -8.26
N GLN A 213 50.54 46.48 -8.17
CA GLN A 213 49.14 46.25 -8.55
C GLN A 213 48.15 46.57 -7.42
N ASN A 214 48.61 46.64 -6.16
CA ASN A 214 47.79 47.00 -5.01
C ASN A 214 47.37 48.48 -5.01
N ALA A 215 46.23 48.79 -4.39
CA ALA A 215 45.85 50.16 -4.04
C ALA A 215 46.87 50.82 -3.07
N TYR A 216 46.98 52.14 -3.15
CA TYR A 216 47.86 52.95 -2.30
C TYR A 216 47.29 54.36 -2.11
N TYR A 217 47.77 55.08 -1.09
CA TYR A 217 47.39 56.47 -0.77
C TYR A 217 45.88 56.70 -0.65
N GLY A 218 45.20 55.83 0.10
CA GLY A 218 43.78 55.94 0.41
C GLY A 218 42.86 55.26 -0.61
N ALA A 219 43.40 54.75 -1.71
CA ALA A 219 42.61 53.94 -2.64
C ALA A 219 42.13 52.64 -1.99
N VAL A 220 40.98 52.15 -2.45
CA VAL A 220 40.34 50.91 -2.01
C VAL A 220 40.14 49.99 -3.21
N ASP A 221 40.65 48.77 -3.11
CA ASP A 221 40.43 47.71 -4.11
C ASP A 221 39.44 46.67 -3.59
N ILE A 222 38.59 46.16 -4.48
CA ILE A 222 37.69 45.03 -4.20
C ILE A 222 38.02 43.91 -5.17
N PHE A 223 38.51 42.80 -4.62
CA PHE A 223 38.83 41.58 -5.34
C PHE A 223 37.66 40.60 -5.21
N PHE A 224 37.07 40.23 -6.34
CA PHE A 224 35.94 39.31 -6.37
C PHE A 224 36.41 37.85 -6.58
N PRO A 225 35.73 36.87 -5.95
CA PRO A 225 36.02 35.44 -6.15
C PRO A 225 35.85 34.98 -7.61
N ASN A 226 34.90 35.57 -8.33
CA ASN A 226 34.67 35.23 -9.73
C ASN A 226 35.77 35.83 -10.62
N GLN A 227 36.50 34.97 -11.33
CA GLN A 227 37.63 35.37 -12.15
C GLN A 227 37.24 36.28 -13.33
N GLU A 228 36.01 36.20 -13.83
CA GLU A 228 35.52 37.06 -14.91
C GLU A 228 35.15 38.46 -14.42
N THR A 229 34.99 38.66 -13.11
CA THR A 229 34.67 39.97 -12.55
C THR A 229 35.95 40.77 -12.36
N GLU A 230 36.00 41.94 -12.99
CA GLU A 230 37.12 42.87 -12.83
C GLU A 230 37.21 43.41 -11.40
N THR A 231 38.45 43.64 -10.94
CA THR A 231 38.72 44.31 -9.65
C THR A 231 38.13 45.72 -9.68
N ALA A 232 37.33 46.08 -8.67
CA ALA A 232 36.81 47.44 -8.55
C ALA A 232 37.76 48.29 -7.71
N ARG A 233 38.28 49.38 -8.30
CA ARG A 233 39.13 50.36 -7.61
C ARG A 233 38.37 51.65 -7.36
N TYR A 234 38.40 52.13 -6.12
CA TYR A 234 37.86 53.41 -5.72
C TYR A 234 38.98 54.31 -5.21
N LEU A 235 39.04 55.53 -5.70
CA LEU A 235 40.02 56.53 -5.29
C LEU A 235 39.45 57.41 -4.17
N TYR A 236 40.26 57.63 -3.15
CA TYR A 236 39.97 58.59 -2.09
C TYR A 236 40.30 60.02 -2.53
N HIS A 237 39.40 60.94 -2.22
CA HIS A 237 39.59 62.37 -2.43
C HIS A 237 39.44 63.06 -1.07
N ALA A 238 40.36 63.97 -0.74
CA ALA A 238 40.35 64.67 0.53
C ALA A 238 39.31 65.82 0.52
N GLU A 239 38.03 65.46 0.47
CA GLU A 239 36.89 66.37 0.51
C GLU A 239 35.98 66.06 1.71
N THR A 240 35.23 67.07 2.18
CA THR A 240 34.35 66.90 3.35
C THR A 240 33.24 65.90 3.05
N GLY A 241 33.15 64.82 3.85
CA GLY A 241 32.15 63.76 3.67
C GLY A 241 32.50 62.69 2.64
N GLU A 242 33.68 62.76 2.02
CA GLU A 242 34.11 61.75 1.05
C GLU A 242 34.37 60.38 1.71
N ASP A 243 34.76 60.36 2.98
CA ASP A 243 34.89 59.15 3.79
C ASP A 243 33.60 58.31 3.82
N LEU A 244 32.45 58.97 4.04
CA LEU A 244 31.14 58.34 4.06
C LEU A 244 30.70 57.92 2.65
N ASN A 245 30.93 58.77 1.64
CA ASN A 245 30.57 58.49 0.26
C ASN A 245 31.37 57.30 -0.31
N LEU A 246 32.69 57.29 -0.12
CA LEU A 246 33.57 56.21 -0.51
C LEU A 246 33.15 54.89 0.15
N ARG A 247 32.93 54.91 1.48
CA ARG A 247 32.43 53.76 2.23
C ARG A 247 31.12 53.22 1.65
N ASN A 248 30.16 54.08 1.37
CA ASN A 248 28.86 53.67 0.80
C ASN A 248 29.00 53.08 -0.61
N ARG A 249 29.89 53.63 -1.45
CA ARG A 249 30.18 53.08 -2.79
C ARG A 249 30.79 51.68 -2.70
N VAL A 250 31.78 51.49 -1.83
CA VAL A 250 32.43 50.19 -1.60
C VAL A 250 31.42 49.16 -1.09
N ILE A 251 30.66 49.49 -0.04
CA ILE A 251 29.65 48.59 0.55
C ILE A 251 28.59 48.21 -0.49
N ARG A 252 28.07 49.19 -1.22
CA ARG A 252 27.06 48.96 -2.26
C ARG A 252 27.57 47.99 -3.32
N LYS A 253 28.81 48.16 -3.79
CA LYS A 253 29.39 47.28 -4.82
C LYS A 253 29.52 45.83 -4.36
N VAL A 254 29.91 45.62 -3.11
CA VAL A 254 30.02 44.28 -2.50
C VAL A 254 28.64 43.64 -2.37
N LEU A 255 27.64 44.40 -1.93
CA LEU A 255 26.26 43.92 -1.80
C LEU A 255 25.62 43.59 -3.15
N GLU A 256 25.85 44.42 -4.17
CA GLU A 256 25.42 44.16 -5.55
C GLU A 256 26.03 42.84 -6.06
N TYR A 257 27.32 42.62 -5.82
CA TYR A 257 27.97 41.35 -6.18
C TYR A 257 27.39 40.15 -5.42
N SER A 258 27.22 40.27 -4.11
CA SER A 258 26.69 39.18 -3.29
C SER A 258 25.23 38.85 -3.65
N GLY A 259 24.41 39.87 -3.92
CA GLY A 259 23.01 39.71 -4.32
C GLY A 259 22.83 39.15 -5.72
N ALA A 260 23.81 39.32 -6.62
CA ALA A 260 23.78 38.76 -7.97
C ALA A 260 24.14 37.27 -8.03
N LYS A 261 24.63 36.66 -6.94
CA LYS A 261 24.96 35.23 -6.91
C LYS A 261 23.70 34.38 -7.00
N LEU A 262 23.69 33.43 -7.94
CA LEU A 262 22.63 32.42 -8.03
C LEU A 262 22.75 31.46 -6.84
N LEU A 263 21.71 31.42 -6.00
CA LEU A 263 21.59 30.44 -4.93
C LEU A 263 20.92 29.17 -5.44
N SER A 264 21.29 28.04 -4.85
CA SER A 264 20.54 26.81 -5.06
C SER A 264 19.10 26.99 -4.55
N PRO A 265 18.07 26.40 -5.18
CA PRO A 265 16.70 26.49 -4.69
C PRO A 265 16.57 26.10 -3.21
N LEU A 266 17.29 25.06 -2.78
CA LEU A 266 17.29 24.56 -1.41
C LEU A 266 18.11 25.40 -0.42
N GLU A 267 18.74 26.49 -0.86
CA GLU A 267 19.40 27.50 -0.01
C GLU A 267 18.47 28.71 0.24
N THR A 268 17.20 28.62 -0.17
CA THR A 268 16.22 29.71 -0.05
C THR A 268 14.96 29.23 0.65
N TRP A 269 14.36 30.09 1.48
CA TRP A 269 13.09 29.79 2.16
C TRP A 269 12.00 29.34 1.19
N TYR A 270 11.78 30.10 0.12
CA TYR A 270 10.78 29.78 -0.90
C TYR A 270 11.05 28.46 -1.61
N GLY A 271 12.32 28.16 -1.91
CA GLY A 271 12.66 26.91 -2.60
C GLY A 271 12.52 25.68 -1.70
N VAL A 272 12.87 25.79 -0.41
CA VAL A 272 12.61 24.73 0.58
C VAL A 272 11.10 24.50 0.75
N ASN A 273 10.31 25.57 0.92
CA ASN A 273 8.86 25.45 1.02
C ASN A 273 8.24 24.84 -0.24
N ARG A 274 8.73 25.24 -1.42
CA ARG A 274 8.27 24.64 -2.68
C ARG A 274 8.59 23.14 -2.75
N ALA A 275 9.77 22.72 -2.30
CA ALA A 275 10.14 21.31 -2.26
C ALA A 275 9.22 20.50 -1.32
N ILE A 276 8.98 21.01 -0.11
CA ILE A 276 8.05 20.40 0.86
C ILE A 276 6.64 20.30 0.27
N LEU A 277 6.15 21.36 -0.38
CA LEU A 277 4.83 21.36 -0.99
C LEU A 277 4.73 20.37 -2.16
N MET A 278 5.76 20.29 -3.01
CA MET A 278 5.80 19.34 -4.12
C MET A 278 5.75 17.89 -3.63
N GLU A 279 6.51 17.55 -2.59
CA GLU A 279 6.51 16.22 -2.00
C GLU A 279 5.12 15.85 -1.46
N LYS A 280 4.48 16.75 -0.70
CA LYS A 280 3.10 16.55 -0.22
C LYS A 280 2.10 16.38 -1.37
N MET A 281 2.25 17.12 -2.47
CA MET A 281 1.40 16.98 -3.64
C MET A 281 1.59 15.63 -4.33
N ASP A 282 2.83 15.15 -4.44
CA ASP A 282 3.14 13.85 -5.03
C ASP A 282 2.60 12.70 -4.16
N GLU A 283 2.76 12.78 -2.83
CA GLU A 283 2.14 11.84 -1.89
C GLU A 283 0.62 11.79 -2.04
N GLN A 284 -0.02 12.95 -2.08
CA GLN A 284 -1.48 13.03 -2.26
C GLN A 284 -1.91 12.44 -3.61
N LYS A 285 -1.15 12.68 -4.67
CA LYS A 285 -1.42 12.14 -6.00
C LYS A 285 -1.29 10.61 -6.02
N GLN A 286 -0.26 10.05 -5.39
CA GLN A 286 -0.09 8.61 -5.25
C GLN A 286 -1.22 7.98 -4.43
N LEU A 287 -1.64 8.63 -3.34
CA LEU A 287 -2.78 8.18 -2.55
C LEU A 287 -4.07 8.17 -3.38
N LEU A 288 -4.35 9.22 -4.14
CA LEU A 288 -5.52 9.27 -5.02
C LEU A 288 -5.48 8.17 -6.10
N GLN A 289 -4.30 7.92 -6.68
CA GLN A 289 -4.13 6.86 -7.66
C GLN A 289 -4.35 5.47 -7.04
N SER A 290 -3.86 5.23 -5.82
CA SER A 290 -4.11 3.97 -5.11
C SER A 290 -5.61 3.76 -4.82
N LYS A 291 -6.32 4.80 -4.38
CA LYS A 291 -7.77 4.75 -4.16
C LYS A 291 -8.56 4.51 -5.44
N GLU A 292 -8.13 5.08 -6.56
CA GLU A 292 -8.79 4.84 -7.84
C GLU A 292 -8.55 3.41 -8.33
N ASN A 293 -7.34 2.86 -8.11
CA ASN A 293 -7.07 1.45 -8.39
C ASN A 293 -7.92 0.53 -7.51
N GLU A 294 -8.00 0.77 -6.19
CA GLU A 294 -8.87 0.01 -5.28
C GLU A 294 -10.34 0.11 -5.70
N ARG A 295 -10.79 1.28 -6.15
CA ARG A 295 -12.15 1.47 -6.69
C ARG A 295 -12.38 0.65 -7.94
N LEU A 296 -11.40 0.61 -8.85
CA LEU A 296 -11.48 -0.17 -10.08
C LEU A 296 -11.48 -1.67 -9.80
N ASP A 297 -10.65 -2.13 -8.87
CA ASP A 297 -10.62 -3.52 -8.43
C ASP A 297 -11.95 -3.93 -7.79
N ALA A 298 -12.53 -3.09 -6.93
CA ALA A 298 -13.86 -3.33 -6.36
C ALA A 298 -14.97 -3.36 -7.43
N LEU A 299 -14.89 -2.53 -8.47
CA LEU A 299 -15.82 -2.57 -9.61
C LEU A 299 -15.68 -3.88 -10.40
N ASN A 300 -14.45 -4.34 -10.63
CA ASN A 300 -14.18 -5.61 -11.29
C ASN A 300 -14.71 -6.80 -10.47
N GLU A 301 -14.51 -6.79 -9.15
CA GLU A 301 -15.08 -7.83 -8.26
C GLU A 301 -16.61 -7.86 -8.32
N VAL A 302 -17.25 -6.69 -8.34
CA VAL A 302 -18.70 -6.58 -8.51
C VAL A 302 -19.14 -7.15 -9.86
N GLU A 303 -18.42 -6.83 -10.95
CA GLU A 303 -18.69 -7.38 -12.28
C GLU A 303 -18.53 -8.91 -12.33
N ASP A 304 -17.49 -9.45 -11.71
CA ASP A 304 -17.26 -10.90 -11.59
C ASP A 304 -18.40 -11.59 -10.81
N VAL A 305 -18.84 -10.96 -9.71
CA VAL A 305 -20.00 -11.43 -8.95
C VAL A 305 -21.27 -11.41 -9.82
N TYR A 306 -21.55 -10.33 -10.55
CA TYR A 306 -22.68 -10.28 -11.48
C TYR A 306 -22.59 -11.33 -12.59
N SER A 307 -21.39 -11.57 -13.13
CA SER A 307 -21.14 -12.60 -14.15
C SER A 307 -21.41 -14.01 -13.63
N THR A 308 -20.96 -14.32 -12.41
CA THR A 308 -21.23 -15.61 -11.75
C THR A 308 -22.72 -15.80 -11.46
N PHE A 309 -23.39 -14.79 -10.91
CA PHE A 309 -24.84 -14.81 -10.71
C PHE A 309 -25.61 -14.97 -12.04
N GLY A 310 -25.17 -14.31 -13.12
CA GLY A 310 -25.75 -14.47 -14.44
C GLY A 310 -25.70 -15.91 -14.94
N LYS A 311 -24.53 -16.57 -14.81
CA LYS A 311 -24.36 -17.99 -15.16
C LYS A 311 -25.24 -18.91 -14.32
N ASP A 312 -25.36 -18.65 -13.03
CA ASP A 312 -26.19 -19.48 -12.15
C ASP A 312 -27.69 -19.29 -12.40
N LEU A 313 -28.14 -18.07 -12.73
CA LEU A 313 -29.50 -17.83 -13.19
C LEU A 313 -29.82 -18.57 -14.50
N GLU A 314 -28.89 -18.62 -15.45
CA GLU A 314 -29.05 -19.40 -16.67
C GLU A 314 -29.17 -20.90 -16.40
N LYS A 315 -28.31 -21.45 -15.53
CA LYS A 315 -28.41 -22.85 -15.11
C LYS A 315 -29.75 -23.15 -14.44
N LEU A 316 -30.18 -22.28 -13.53
CA LEU A 316 -31.43 -22.45 -12.81
C LEU A 316 -32.64 -22.38 -13.76
N ARG A 317 -32.61 -21.46 -14.74
CA ARG A 317 -33.63 -21.40 -15.79
C ARG A 317 -33.70 -22.70 -16.59
N LYS A 318 -32.56 -23.26 -17.01
CA LYS A 318 -32.50 -24.54 -17.71
C LYS A 318 -33.07 -25.68 -16.87
N GLN A 319 -32.72 -25.74 -15.59
CA GLN A 319 -33.25 -26.77 -14.68
C GLN A 319 -34.76 -26.65 -14.49
N VAL A 320 -35.29 -25.43 -14.35
CA VAL A 320 -36.75 -25.19 -14.27
C VAL A 320 -37.43 -25.64 -15.55
N GLU A 321 -36.87 -25.33 -16.71
CA GLU A 321 -37.41 -25.74 -18.01
C GLU A 321 -37.41 -27.27 -18.15
N GLU A 322 -36.29 -27.94 -17.85
CA GLU A 322 -36.19 -29.40 -17.85
C GLU A 322 -37.20 -30.07 -16.90
N LEU A 323 -37.28 -29.58 -15.65
CA LEU A 323 -38.23 -30.10 -14.66
C LEU A 323 -39.68 -29.89 -15.10
N SER A 324 -39.99 -28.76 -15.72
CA SER A 324 -41.33 -28.48 -16.24
C SER A 324 -41.73 -29.45 -17.35
N VAL A 325 -40.80 -29.80 -18.24
CA VAL A 325 -41.01 -30.80 -19.30
C VAL A 325 -41.24 -32.19 -18.69
N ILE A 326 -40.43 -32.56 -17.69
CA ILE A 326 -40.57 -33.84 -16.99
C ILE A 326 -41.92 -33.93 -16.27
N ALA A 327 -42.33 -32.85 -15.58
CA ALA A 327 -43.61 -32.78 -14.89
C ALA A 327 -44.78 -32.97 -15.87
N ALA A 328 -44.78 -32.23 -16.99
CA ALA A 328 -45.80 -32.37 -18.03
C ALA A 328 -45.88 -33.80 -18.59
N ASN A 329 -44.74 -34.44 -18.83
CA ASN A 329 -44.69 -35.83 -19.30
C ASN A 329 -45.27 -36.81 -18.26
N ARG A 330 -44.94 -36.63 -16.98
CA ARG A 330 -45.47 -37.46 -15.87
C ARG A 330 -46.97 -37.28 -15.69
N GLU A 331 -47.47 -36.06 -15.82
CA GLU A 331 -48.92 -35.79 -15.77
C GLU A 331 -49.65 -36.51 -16.91
N TYR A 332 -49.12 -36.43 -18.13
CA TYR A 332 -49.67 -37.13 -19.29
C TYR A 332 -49.66 -38.67 -19.13
N GLU A 333 -48.58 -39.24 -18.59
CA GLU A 333 -48.53 -40.67 -18.27
C GLU A 333 -49.57 -41.07 -17.23
N ASN A 334 -49.72 -40.29 -16.16
CA ASN A 334 -50.71 -40.54 -15.12
C ASN A 334 -52.14 -40.48 -15.68
N GLU A 335 -52.43 -39.52 -16.55
CA GLU A 335 -53.73 -39.41 -17.20
C GLU A 335 -54.03 -40.64 -18.05
N LYS A 336 -53.07 -41.08 -18.88
CA LYS A 336 -53.20 -42.33 -19.65
C LYS A 336 -53.40 -43.57 -18.79
N LEU A 337 -52.68 -43.68 -17.66
CA LEU A 337 -52.83 -44.81 -16.75
C LEU A 337 -54.22 -44.81 -16.09
N ARG A 338 -54.74 -43.63 -15.72
CA ARG A 338 -56.09 -43.48 -15.20
C ARG A 338 -57.15 -43.85 -16.22
N GLU A 339 -57.00 -43.44 -17.48
CA GLU A 339 -57.88 -43.85 -18.58
C GLU A 339 -57.89 -45.37 -18.73
N LYS A 340 -56.71 -46.02 -18.78
CA LYS A 340 -56.61 -47.48 -18.84
C LYS A 340 -57.31 -48.18 -17.67
N LEU A 341 -57.14 -47.67 -16.46
CA LEU A 341 -57.81 -48.24 -15.27
C LEU A 341 -59.34 -48.13 -15.37
N SER A 342 -59.85 -47.02 -15.91
CA SER A 342 -61.29 -46.80 -16.09
C SER A 342 -61.93 -47.70 -17.16
N THR A 343 -61.15 -48.18 -18.14
CA THR A 343 -61.64 -49.07 -19.22
C THR A 343 -61.82 -50.53 -18.81
N VAL A 344 -61.32 -50.96 -17.65
CA VAL A 344 -61.54 -52.33 -17.13
C VAL A 344 -62.91 -52.38 -16.43
N GLN A 345 -63.97 -52.54 -17.22
CA GLN A 345 -65.36 -52.71 -16.75
C GLN A 345 -65.78 -54.19 -16.54
N SER A 346 -64.85 -55.13 -16.32
CA SER A 346 -65.22 -56.50 -15.94
C SER A 346 -65.32 -56.62 -14.43
N HIS A 347 -66.49 -57.05 -13.91
CA HIS A 347 -66.58 -57.46 -12.50
C HIS A 347 -65.69 -58.70 -12.29
N PRO A 348 -64.66 -58.62 -11.44
CA PRO A 348 -63.80 -59.77 -11.20
C PRO A 348 -64.61 -60.89 -10.52
N VAL A 349 -64.43 -62.12 -11.01
CA VAL A 349 -65.12 -63.31 -10.48
C VAL A 349 -64.72 -63.60 -9.03
N ILE A 350 -63.48 -63.25 -8.66
CA ILE A 350 -62.91 -63.37 -7.31
C ILE A 350 -62.21 -62.06 -6.97
N LEU A 351 -62.47 -61.52 -5.79
CA LEU A 351 -61.75 -60.37 -5.24
C LEU A 351 -60.48 -60.84 -4.52
N SER A 352 -59.40 -60.06 -4.61
CA SER A 352 -58.18 -60.32 -3.86
C SER A 352 -58.38 -60.18 -2.34
N GLY A 353 -57.70 -61.03 -1.57
CA GLY A 353 -57.58 -60.88 -0.11
C GLY A 353 -56.44 -59.92 0.27
N GLU A 354 -56.01 -59.97 1.53
CA GLU A 354 -54.92 -59.11 2.07
C GLU A 354 -53.51 -59.69 1.84
N GLU A 355 -53.38 -60.92 1.37
CA GLU A 355 -52.07 -61.52 1.03
C GLU A 355 -51.50 -60.90 -0.26
N GLU A 356 -50.18 -60.71 -0.29
CA GLU A 356 -49.46 -60.14 -1.43
C GLU A 356 -48.76 -61.24 -2.25
N ASP A 357 -48.68 -61.02 -3.57
CA ASP A 357 -47.91 -61.87 -4.49
C ASP A 357 -46.40 -61.79 -4.16
N PHE A 358 -45.76 -62.93 -3.90
CA PHE A 358 -44.29 -62.99 -3.78
C PHE A 358 -43.58 -62.87 -5.13
N PHE A 359 -44.28 -63.17 -6.22
CA PHE A 359 -43.87 -62.94 -7.60
C PHE A 359 -45.11 -62.73 -8.46
N ALA A 360 -44.93 -62.12 -9.63
CA ALA A 360 -46.04 -61.74 -10.50
C ALA A 360 -47.03 -62.88 -10.74
N ASP A 361 -48.30 -62.65 -10.39
CA ASP A 361 -49.44 -63.55 -10.56
C ASP A 361 -49.43 -64.83 -9.70
N GLU A 362 -48.65 -64.89 -8.61
CA GLU A 362 -48.51 -66.08 -7.75
C GLU A 362 -49.86 -66.57 -7.19
N ILE A 363 -50.62 -65.68 -6.53
CA ILE A 363 -51.91 -66.04 -5.90
C ILE A 363 -52.91 -66.50 -6.96
N ARG A 364 -52.89 -65.86 -8.13
CA ARG A 364 -53.72 -66.25 -9.28
C ARG A 364 -53.36 -67.66 -9.76
N GLU A 365 -52.08 -67.96 -9.91
CA GLU A 365 -51.61 -69.30 -10.29
C GLU A 365 -51.99 -70.37 -9.24
N MET A 366 -51.92 -70.06 -7.93
CA MET A 366 -52.33 -70.98 -6.86
C MET A 366 -53.83 -71.28 -6.91
N ALA A 367 -54.66 -70.25 -7.13
CA ALA A 367 -56.09 -70.43 -7.26
C ALA A 367 -56.45 -71.28 -8.49
N LEU A 368 -55.81 -71.04 -9.63
CA LEU A 368 -56.05 -71.78 -10.87
C LEU A 368 -55.56 -73.23 -10.78
N ASP A 369 -54.45 -73.49 -10.09
CA ASP A 369 -53.94 -74.83 -9.83
C ASP A 369 -54.97 -75.69 -9.07
N ALA A 370 -55.53 -75.16 -7.97
CA ALA A 370 -56.56 -75.82 -7.19
C ALA A 370 -57.85 -76.10 -8.00
N LEU A 371 -58.24 -75.18 -8.89
CA LEU A 371 -59.35 -75.42 -9.82
C LEU A 371 -59.02 -76.54 -10.83
N SER A 372 -57.76 -76.60 -11.30
CA SER A 372 -57.30 -77.63 -12.24
C SER A 372 -57.29 -79.03 -11.60
N GLU A 373 -56.83 -79.16 -10.35
CA GLU A 373 -56.84 -80.41 -9.61
C GLU A 373 -58.28 -80.90 -9.38
N LYS A 374 -59.19 -79.97 -9.10
CA LYS A 374 -60.60 -80.32 -8.93
C LYS A 374 -61.25 -80.74 -10.24
N LEU A 375 -60.90 -80.09 -11.35
CA LEU A 375 -61.38 -80.42 -12.70
C LEU A 375 -61.00 -81.86 -13.09
N ALA A 376 -59.79 -82.32 -12.76
CA ALA A 376 -59.31 -83.66 -13.09
C ALA A 376 -60.14 -84.80 -12.47
N ASN A 377 -60.84 -84.53 -11.37
CA ASN A 377 -61.63 -85.51 -10.62
C ASN A 377 -63.15 -85.41 -10.88
N LEU A 378 -63.57 -84.64 -11.89
CA LEU A 378 -64.99 -84.44 -12.23
C LEU A 378 -65.38 -85.20 -13.51
N PRO A 379 -66.67 -85.57 -13.66
CA PRO A 379 -67.18 -86.06 -14.94
C PRO A 379 -66.95 -85.01 -16.04
N PRO A 380 -66.33 -85.37 -17.19
CA PRO A 380 -65.87 -84.41 -18.21
C PRO A 380 -66.94 -83.47 -18.75
N ASP A 381 -68.20 -83.93 -18.75
CA ASP A 381 -69.37 -83.27 -19.34
C ASP A 381 -70.30 -82.63 -18.30
N SER A 382 -69.82 -82.49 -17.05
CA SER A 382 -70.58 -81.83 -16.00
C SER A 382 -70.52 -80.31 -16.13
N ARG A 383 -71.60 -79.60 -15.73
CA ARG A 383 -71.61 -78.13 -15.68
C ARG A 383 -70.44 -77.55 -14.86
N ARG A 384 -70.06 -78.23 -13.77
CA ARG A 384 -68.90 -77.84 -12.95
C ARG A 384 -67.59 -77.95 -13.74
N ALA A 385 -67.40 -79.01 -14.52
CA ALA A 385 -66.23 -79.15 -15.37
C ALA A 385 -66.15 -78.04 -16.44
N HIS A 386 -67.28 -77.66 -17.04
CA HIS A 386 -67.33 -76.57 -18.02
C HIS A 386 -66.95 -75.20 -17.42
N VAL A 387 -67.48 -74.85 -16.24
CA VAL A 387 -67.16 -73.58 -15.58
C VAL A 387 -65.70 -73.51 -15.15
N LEU A 388 -65.16 -74.60 -14.58
CA LEU A 388 -63.76 -74.62 -14.15
C LEU A 388 -62.80 -74.53 -15.35
N ARG A 389 -63.10 -75.23 -16.44
CA ARG A 389 -62.31 -75.16 -17.68
C ARG A 389 -62.29 -73.75 -18.27
N ASP A 390 -63.46 -73.12 -18.37
CA ASP A 390 -63.62 -71.76 -18.89
C ASP A 390 -62.85 -70.71 -18.07
N LEU A 391 -62.91 -70.82 -16.73
CA LEU A 391 -62.13 -69.96 -15.84
C LEU A 391 -60.62 -70.16 -16.01
N ILE A 392 -60.15 -71.40 -16.15
CA ILE A 392 -58.72 -71.69 -16.35
C ILE A 392 -58.22 -71.11 -17.69
N GLU A 393 -58.98 -71.28 -18.77
CA GLU A 393 -58.63 -70.79 -20.11
C GLU A 393 -58.57 -69.26 -20.16
N HIS A 394 -59.54 -68.57 -19.56
CA HIS A 394 -59.62 -67.11 -19.63
C HIS A 394 -58.73 -66.37 -18.61
N ASN A 395 -58.14 -67.06 -17.63
CA ASN A 395 -57.26 -66.44 -16.62
C ASN A 395 -55.77 -66.79 -16.82
N GLY A 396 -55.42 -67.44 -17.93
CA GLY A 396 -54.04 -67.59 -18.39
C GLY A 396 -53.16 -68.43 -17.45
N TYR A 397 -53.67 -69.58 -17.00
CA TYR A 397 -52.93 -70.53 -16.15
C TYR A 397 -51.68 -71.07 -16.87
N LYS A 398 -50.49 -70.79 -16.31
CA LYS A 398 -49.18 -71.16 -16.90
C LYS A 398 -48.53 -72.37 -16.23
N GLU A 399 -49.18 -72.94 -15.21
CA GLU A 399 -48.67 -74.08 -14.43
C GLU A 399 -47.32 -73.81 -13.76
N ILE A 400 -47.05 -72.55 -13.37
CA ILE A 400 -45.75 -72.13 -12.84
C ILE A 400 -45.39 -72.92 -11.57
N HIS A 401 -46.40 -73.22 -10.73
CA HIS A 401 -46.22 -74.02 -9.50
C HIS A 401 -45.75 -75.45 -9.79
N LYS A 402 -46.29 -76.10 -10.84
CA LYS A 402 -45.85 -77.45 -11.24
C LYS A 402 -44.41 -77.45 -11.73
N GLN A 403 -44.01 -76.41 -12.47
CA GLN A 403 -42.63 -76.23 -12.92
C GLN A 403 -41.69 -76.04 -11.73
N ARG A 404 -41.99 -75.11 -10.82
CA ARG A 404 -41.19 -74.88 -9.61
C ARG A 404 -41.10 -76.11 -8.71
N ALA A 405 -42.19 -76.86 -8.55
CA ALA A 405 -42.19 -78.12 -7.82
C ALA A 405 -41.30 -79.19 -8.50
N ALA A 406 -41.27 -79.23 -9.84
CA ALA A 406 -40.37 -80.11 -10.59
C ALA A 406 -38.89 -79.68 -10.44
N ASP A 407 -38.62 -78.38 -10.45
CA ASP A 407 -37.30 -77.82 -10.22
C ASP A 407 -36.79 -78.17 -8.83
N ILE A 408 -37.61 -78.00 -7.78
CA ILE A 408 -37.26 -78.41 -6.41
C ILE A 408 -37.00 -79.92 -6.31
N LYS A 409 -37.81 -80.78 -6.95
CA LYS A 409 -37.56 -82.23 -6.99
C LYS A 409 -36.23 -82.57 -7.64
N THR A 410 -35.89 -81.88 -8.72
CA THR A 410 -34.64 -82.08 -9.47
C THR A 410 -33.44 -81.62 -8.65
N LEU A 411 -33.54 -80.45 -8.04
CA LEU A 411 -32.52 -79.82 -7.22
C LEU A 411 -32.08 -80.70 -6.03
N PHE A 412 -33.03 -81.38 -5.39
CA PHE A 412 -32.78 -82.20 -4.20
C PHE A 412 -32.69 -83.72 -4.46
N LYS A 413 -32.76 -84.19 -5.72
CA LYS A 413 -32.83 -85.62 -6.06
C LYS A 413 -31.67 -86.46 -5.50
N ASP A 414 -30.46 -85.92 -5.54
CA ASP A 414 -29.20 -86.53 -5.08
C ASP A 414 -28.42 -85.60 -4.14
N TYR A 415 -29.13 -84.93 -3.24
CA TYR A 415 -28.56 -83.94 -2.33
C TYR A 415 -27.46 -84.54 -1.42
N LYS A 416 -26.24 -83.98 -1.49
CA LYS A 416 -25.09 -84.35 -0.63
C LYS A 416 -24.55 -83.16 0.16
N ASN A 417 -24.52 -81.98 -0.45
CA ASN A 417 -24.11 -80.72 0.16
C ASN A 417 -24.76 -79.56 -0.60
N MET A 418 -24.74 -78.35 -0.02
CA MET A 418 -25.24 -77.14 -0.68
C MET A 418 -24.16 -76.57 -1.61
N SER A 419 -24.19 -76.96 -2.90
CA SER A 419 -23.27 -76.41 -3.90
C SER A 419 -23.58 -74.92 -4.19
N ALA A 420 -22.60 -74.17 -4.70
CA ALA A 420 -22.82 -72.77 -5.08
C ALA A 420 -23.93 -72.61 -6.15
N VAL A 421 -24.02 -73.57 -7.08
CA VAL A 421 -25.06 -73.61 -8.12
C VAL A 421 -26.44 -73.82 -7.49
N MET A 422 -26.55 -74.82 -6.61
CA MET A 422 -27.80 -75.12 -5.89
C MET A 422 -28.26 -73.93 -5.04
N ARG A 423 -27.30 -73.24 -4.40
CA ARG A 423 -27.57 -72.02 -3.62
C ARG A 423 -28.17 -70.91 -4.49
N GLN A 424 -27.62 -70.69 -5.68
CA GLN A 424 -28.09 -69.68 -6.61
C GLN A 424 -29.48 -70.02 -7.19
N GLU A 425 -29.73 -71.30 -7.52
CA GLU A 425 -31.03 -71.75 -8.01
C GLU A 425 -32.13 -71.62 -6.94
N LEU A 426 -31.83 -71.91 -5.67
CA LEU A 426 -32.75 -71.65 -4.56
C LEU A 426 -33.04 -70.15 -4.38
N ILE A 427 -32.03 -69.29 -4.50
CA ILE A 427 -32.22 -67.83 -4.44
C ILE A 427 -33.10 -67.36 -5.60
N ASN A 428 -32.88 -67.87 -6.82
CA ASN A 428 -33.70 -67.54 -7.99
C ASN A 428 -35.16 -68.01 -7.83
N LEU A 429 -35.39 -69.11 -7.10
CA LEU A 429 -36.72 -69.60 -6.73
C LEU A 429 -37.36 -68.82 -5.57
N GLY A 430 -36.69 -67.81 -5.00
CA GLY A 430 -37.22 -66.96 -3.94
C GLY A 430 -36.77 -67.31 -2.52
N PHE A 431 -35.85 -68.26 -2.34
CA PHE A 431 -35.39 -68.65 -1.01
C PHE A 431 -34.27 -67.75 -0.47
N VAL A 432 -34.47 -67.26 0.75
CA VAL A 432 -33.43 -66.67 1.58
C VAL A 432 -32.79 -67.75 2.42
N ILE A 433 -31.46 -67.93 2.28
CA ILE A 433 -30.69 -68.99 2.93
C ILE A 433 -29.87 -68.43 4.07
N SER A 434 -30.13 -68.89 5.29
CA SER A 434 -29.37 -68.54 6.49
C SER A 434 -28.69 -69.79 7.08
N GLU A 435 -27.56 -69.60 7.76
CA GLU A 435 -26.83 -70.70 8.39
C GLU A 435 -27.21 -70.83 9.87
N GLU A 436 -27.71 -72.01 10.26
CA GLU A 436 -28.15 -72.30 11.62
C GLU A 436 -27.44 -73.57 12.13
N GLY A 437 -26.21 -73.38 12.61
CA GLY A 437 -25.37 -74.47 13.14
C GLY A 437 -25.02 -75.53 12.09
N LYS A 438 -25.48 -76.78 12.32
CA LYS A 438 -25.26 -77.95 11.43
C LYS A 438 -26.25 -78.01 10.26
N HIS A 439 -27.22 -77.08 10.19
CA HIS A 439 -28.25 -77.03 9.15
C HIS A 439 -28.25 -75.65 8.46
N TYR A 440 -28.72 -75.61 7.22
CA TYR A 440 -29.17 -74.41 6.51
C TYR A 440 -30.65 -74.21 6.79
N ARG A 441 -31.07 -72.96 7.02
CA ARG A 441 -32.47 -72.58 7.10
C ARG A 441 -32.86 -71.85 5.82
N LEU A 442 -33.88 -72.40 5.14
CA LEU A 442 -34.47 -71.83 3.93
C LEU A 442 -35.76 -71.12 4.31
N CYS A 443 -35.90 -69.85 3.96
CA CYS A 443 -37.08 -69.03 4.16
C CYS A 443 -37.61 -68.57 2.80
N TYR A 444 -38.85 -68.89 2.45
CA TYR A 444 -39.42 -68.50 1.16
C TYR A 444 -39.82 -67.01 1.20
N ASN A 445 -39.28 -66.22 0.28
CA ASN A 445 -39.42 -64.76 0.16
C ASN A 445 -39.25 -63.96 1.46
N GLY A 446 -38.54 -64.51 2.46
CA GLY A 446 -38.32 -63.88 3.76
C GLY A 446 -39.50 -63.99 4.74
N ASP A 447 -40.60 -64.65 4.37
CA ASP A 447 -41.74 -64.87 5.27
C ASP A 447 -41.45 -65.99 6.27
N ALA A 448 -41.47 -65.65 7.56
CA ALA A 448 -41.15 -66.57 8.65
C ALA A 448 -42.15 -67.74 8.80
N ARG A 449 -43.34 -67.65 8.19
CA ARG A 449 -44.34 -68.73 8.12
C ARG A 449 -43.87 -69.89 7.24
N TYR A 450 -43.13 -69.60 6.17
CA TYR A 450 -42.71 -70.57 5.16
C TYR A 450 -41.21 -70.86 5.27
N LYS A 451 -40.84 -71.76 6.18
CA LYS A 451 -39.44 -72.13 6.43
C LYS A 451 -39.21 -73.63 6.54
N THR A 452 -38.03 -74.08 6.12
CA THR A 452 -37.56 -75.46 6.31
C THR A 452 -36.06 -75.49 6.63
N THR A 453 -35.58 -76.61 7.17
CA THR A 453 -34.16 -76.81 7.51
C THR A 453 -33.56 -77.96 6.72
N VAL A 454 -32.36 -77.75 6.19
CA VAL A 454 -31.62 -78.69 5.33
C VAL A 454 -30.27 -78.98 5.98
N ALA A 455 -29.86 -80.24 6.16
CA ALA A 455 -28.56 -80.57 6.74
C ALA A 455 -27.39 -80.10 5.85
N LYS A 456 -26.26 -79.69 6.44
CA LYS A 456 -25.08 -79.26 5.68
C LYS A 456 -24.41 -80.39 4.88
N SER A 457 -24.57 -81.63 5.31
CA SER A 457 -24.12 -82.84 4.62
C SER A 457 -25.22 -83.90 4.62
N GLY A 458 -25.71 -84.27 3.44
CA GLY A 458 -26.65 -85.38 3.29
C GLY A 458 -25.93 -86.72 3.41
N SER A 459 -26.38 -87.58 4.31
CA SER A 459 -25.79 -88.92 4.51
C SER A 459 -26.66 -90.05 3.94
N ASP A 460 -27.95 -89.79 3.73
CA ASP A 460 -28.94 -90.72 3.20
C ASP A 460 -29.50 -90.23 1.86
N TYR A 461 -29.58 -91.13 0.87
CA TYR A 461 -30.12 -90.83 -0.46
C TYR A 461 -31.62 -90.44 -0.42
N ARG A 462 -32.34 -90.76 0.66
CA ARG A 462 -33.75 -90.37 0.84
C ARG A 462 -33.93 -88.98 1.45
N GLU A 463 -32.88 -88.43 2.07
CA GLU A 463 -32.94 -87.16 2.81
C GLU A 463 -33.35 -85.99 1.91
N GLY A 464 -32.71 -85.85 0.75
CA GLY A 464 -33.05 -84.81 -0.23
C GLY A 464 -34.50 -84.92 -0.76
N ARG A 465 -34.97 -86.15 -1.03
CA ARG A 465 -36.35 -86.36 -1.51
C ARG A 465 -37.40 -85.97 -0.48
N ASN A 466 -37.13 -86.23 0.81
CA ASN A 466 -38.02 -85.84 1.89
C ASN A 466 -38.07 -84.31 2.06
N ILE A 467 -36.92 -83.63 1.91
CA ILE A 467 -36.83 -82.17 1.96
C ILE A 467 -37.60 -81.55 0.80
N ALA A 468 -37.42 -82.04 -0.42
CA ALA A 468 -38.19 -81.57 -1.59
C ALA A 468 -39.70 -81.75 -1.39
N ALA A 469 -40.13 -82.92 -0.88
CA ALA A 469 -41.54 -83.17 -0.62
C ALA A 469 -42.12 -82.21 0.44
N LEU A 470 -41.34 -81.86 1.46
CA LEU A 470 -41.74 -80.91 2.49
C LEU A 470 -41.83 -79.47 1.94
N ILE A 471 -40.86 -79.04 1.14
CA ILE A 471 -40.86 -77.70 0.50
C ILE A 471 -42.08 -77.55 -0.38
N ILE A 472 -42.33 -78.52 -1.26
CA ILE A 472 -43.48 -78.50 -2.18
C ILE A 472 -44.75 -78.40 -1.35
N ARG A 473 -45.02 -79.36 -0.47
CA ARG A 473 -46.24 -79.37 0.35
C ARG A 473 -46.54 -78.06 1.10
N MET A 474 -45.51 -77.30 1.50
CA MET A 474 -45.66 -76.09 2.31
C MET A 474 -45.71 -74.79 1.51
N MET A 475 -45.25 -74.78 0.25
CA MET A 475 -44.96 -73.56 -0.52
C MET A 475 -45.46 -73.59 -1.97
N PHE A 476 -45.72 -74.78 -2.53
CA PHE A 476 -46.16 -75.02 -3.91
C PHE A 476 -47.28 -76.05 -3.93
#